data_AF-A0A0C9Y6Q4-F1
#
_entry.id   AF-A0A0C9Y6Q4-F1
#
_cell.length_a   1.000
_cell.length_b   1.000
_cell.length_c   1.000
_cell.angle_alpha   90.00
_cell.angle_beta   90.00
_cell.angle_gamma   90.00
#
_symmetry.space_group_name_H-M   'P 1'
#
loop_
_entity.id
_entity.type
_entity.pdbx_description
1 polymer ?
#
loop_
_entity_poly.entity_id
_entity_poly.type
_entity_poly.pdbx_seq_one_letter_code
_entity_poly.pdbx_strand_id
1 'polypeptide(L)' 'VFHNWQALILTLVDIFLSYLTWTMGKPISTPPSTMCHCVQACETKTSVVICLYFDYFSSIPVYSCKCTSLP' A
#
# COMPACT_ATOMS: atom_id res chain seq x y z
N VAL A 1 -2.75 4.38 -33.69
CA VAL A 1 -2.48 3.76 -32.36
C VAL A 1 -3.40 4.30 -31.25
N PHE A 2 -4.00 5.49 -31.40
CA PHE A 2 -4.83 6.15 -30.37
C PHE A 2 -6.31 5.70 -30.29
N HIS A 3 -6.71 4.56 -30.86
CA HIS A 3 -8.12 4.11 -30.88
C HIS A 3 -8.39 2.81 -30.11
N ASN A 4 -7.35 2.16 -29.57
CA ASN A 4 -7.53 0.95 -28.75
C ASN A 4 -8.01 1.23 -27.32
N TRP A 5 -7.95 2.48 -26.86
CA TRP A 5 -8.43 2.82 -25.51
C TRP A 5 -9.94 2.60 -25.36
N GLN A 6 -10.71 2.78 -26.44
CA GLN A 6 -12.16 2.63 -26.40
C GLN A 6 -12.57 1.16 -26.23
N ALA A 7 -11.83 0.23 -26.84
CA ALA A 7 -11.98 -1.20 -26.62
C ALA A 7 -11.52 -1.62 -25.21
N LEU A 8 -10.46 -0.99 -24.69
CA LEU A 8 -9.98 -1.20 -23.32
C LEU A 8 -10.95 -0.67 -22.26
N ILE A 9 -11.65 0.44 -22.50
CA ILE A 9 -12.62 0.96 -21.53
C ILE A 9 -13.72 -0.05 -21.30
N LEU A 10 -14.26 -0.66 -22.36
CA LEU A 10 -15.33 -1.64 -22.21
C LEU A 10 -14.88 -2.84 -21.37
N THR A 11 -13.64 -3.31 -21.52
CA THR A 11 -13.12 -4.41 -20.71
C THR A 11 -12.78 -3.98 -19.28
N LEU A 12 -12.43 -2.71 -19.06
CA LEU A 12 -12.12 -2.18 -17.74
C LEU A 12 -13.37 -1.85 -16.93
N VAL A 13 -14.51 -1.55 -17.56
CA VAL A 13 -15.76 -1.19 -16.85
C VAL A 13 -16.19 -2.30 -15.89
N ASP A 14 -16.29 -3.55 -16.34
CA ASP A 14 -16.73 -4.66 -15.48
C ASP A 14 -15.72 -4.95 -14.36
N ILE A 15 -14.42 -4.80 -14.65
CA ILE A 15 -13.34 -4.94 -13.65
C ILE A 15 -13.47 -3.82 -12.60
N PHE A 16 -13.71 -2.58 -13.03
CA PHE A 16 -13.89 -1.44 -12.15
C PHE A 16 -15.14 -1.58 -11.28
N LEU A 17 -16.26 -2.01 -11.87
CA LEU A 17 -17.51 -2.25 -11.13
C LEU A 17 -17.33 -3.38 -10.11
N SER A 18 -16.65 -4.47 -10.48
CA SER A 18 -16.33 -5.57 -9.57
C SER A 18 -15.39 -5.11 -8.43
N TYR A 19 -14.38 -4.31 -8.75
CA TYR A 19 -13.49 -3.73 -7.75
C TYR A 19 -14.24 -2.79 -6.80
N LEU A 20 -15.10 -1.92 -7.32
CA LEU A 20 -15.93 -1.01 -6.54
C LEU A 20 -16.87 -1.78 -5.62
N THR A 21 -17.62 -2.76 -6.12
CA THR A 21 -18.48 -3.60 -5.24
C THR A 21 -17.68 -4.30 -4.13
N TRP A 22 -16.42 -4.66 -4.40
CA TRP A 22 -15.55 -5.27 -3.41
C TRP A 22 -14.95 -4.32 -2.39
N THR A 23 -14.74 -3.05 -2.73
CA THR A 23 -13.93 -2.10 -1.94
C THR A 23 -14.71 -0.89 -1.45
N MET A 24 -15.82 -0.53 -2.10
CA MET A 24 -16.64 0.63 -1.78
C MET A 24 -17.25 0.46 -0.39
N GLY A 25 -16.97 1.42 0.49
CA GLY A 25 -17.42 1.40 1.88
C GLY A 25 -16.73 0.36 2.76
N LYS A 26 -15.76 -0.42 2.24
CA LYS A 26 -14.95 -1.31 3.07
C LYS A 26 -13.68 -0.58 3.53
N PRO A 27 -13.31 -0.70 4.81
CA PRO A 27 -12.02 -0.19 5.26
C PRO A 27 -10.92 -0.91 4.47
N ILE A 28 -10.02 -0.13 3.88
CA ILE A 28 -8.82 -0.70 3.27
C ILE A 28 -8.06 -1.43 4.37
N SER A 29 -7.78 -2.72 4.16
CA SER A 29 -6.99 -3.51 5.10
C SER A 29 -5.71 -2.76 5.40
N THR A 30 -5.48 -2.48 6.68
CA THR A 30 -4.21 -1.88 7.10
C THR A 30 -3.09 -2.81 6.65
N PRO A 31 -2.09 -2.31 5.91
CA PRO A 31 -0.92 -3.13 5.59
C PRO A 31 -0.34 -3.70 6.89
N PRO A 32 0.19 -4.93 6.87
CA PRO A 32 0.76 -5.53 8.07
C PRO A 32 1.76 -4.57 8.69
N SER A 33 1.55 -4.24 9.97
CA SER A 33 2.38 -3.28 10.71
C SER A 33 3.84 -3.69 10.71
N THR A 34 4.13 -4.99 10.58
CA THR A 34 5.48 -5.56 10.68
C THR A 34 5.97 -6.06 9.32
N MET A 35 6.57 -5.17 8.53
CA MET A 35 7.45 -5.53 7.42
C MET A 35 8.90 -5.20 7.80
N CYS A 36 9.46 -5.78 8.87
CA CYS A 36 10.92 -5.82 9.01
C CYS A 36 11.45 -7.22 8.82
N HIS A 37 12.26 -7.41 7.77
CA HIS A 37 13.13 -8.57 7.60
C HIS A 37 14.54 -8.28 8.16
N CYS A 38 14.61 -7.49 9.25
CA CYS A 38 15.84 -7.15 9.95
C CYS A 38 16.65 -8.44 10.24
N VAL A 39 17.84 -8.58 9.68
CA VAL A 39 18.75 -9.71 9.97
C VAL A 39 19.33 -9.55 11.38
N GLN A 40 19.71 -10.66 12.03
CA GLN A 40 20.36 -10.71 13.34
C GLN A 40 21.67 -9.90 13.34
N ALA A 41 21.59 -8.59 13.60
CA ALA A 41 22.67 -7.62 13.87
C ALA A 41 22.21 -6.17 13.66
N CYS A 42 21.01 -5.93 13.10
CA CYS A 42 20.55 -4.60 12.73
C CYS A 42 19.51 -4.06 13.71
N GLU A 43 19.70 -2.82 14.20
CA GLU A 43 18.73 -2.15 15.05
C GLU A 43 17.44 -1.89 14.27
N THR A 44 16.29 -2.15 14.91
CA THR A 44 15.00 -1.79 14.34
C THR A 44 14.71 -0.33 14.66
N LYS A 45 14.48 0.48 13.63
CA LYS A 45 14.03 1.87 13.74
C LYS A 45 12.54 1.95 13.39
N THR A 46 11.73 2.36 14.37
CA THR A 46 10.31 2.67 14.14
C THR A 46 10.17 4.11 13.64
N SER A 47 9.27 4.32 12.69
CA SER A 47 8.88 5.63 12.18
C SER A 47 7.37 5.64 11.92
N VAL A 48 6.75 6.81 11.84
CA VAL A 48 5.30 6.93 11.58
C VAL A 48 5.10 7.57 10.22
N VAL A 49 4.31 6.92 9.36
CA VAL A 49 3.89 7.45 8.07
C VAL A 49 2.42 7.80 8.13
N ILE A 50 2.06 8.98 7.62
CA ILE A 50 0.66 9.40 7.51
C ILE A 50 0.17 9.00 6.12
N CYS A 51 -0.85 8.15 6.07
CA CYS A 51 -1.50 7.71 4.85
C CYS A 51 -2.84 8.42 4.67
N LEU A 52 -3.07 8.98 3.48
CA LEU A 52 -4.37 9.50 3.08
C LEU A 52 -5.19 8.36 2.47
N TYR A 53 -6.30 8.02 3.12
CA TYR A 53 -7.36 7.17 2.59
C TYR A 53 -8.45 8.04 1.98
N PHE A 54 -9.44 7.43 1.34
CA PHE A 54 -10.51 8.17 0.65
C PHE A 54 -11.31 9.08 1.59
N ASP A 55 -11.50 8.67 2.84
CA ASP A 55 -12.37 9.31 3.84
C ASP A 55 -11.67 9.71 5.15
N TYR A 56 -10.41 9.30 5.37
CA TYR A 56 -9.67 9.65 6.60
C TYR A 56 -8.14 9.61 6.41
N PHE A 57 -7.42 10.15 7.40
CA PHE A 57 -5.97 10.00 7.53
C PHE A 57 -5.66 8.93 8.58
N SER A 58 -4.69 8.06 8.30
CA SER A 58 -4.20 7.06 9.26
C SER A 58 -2.71 7.23 9.50
N SER A 59 -2.30 7.10 10.76
CA SER A 59 -0.89 7.03 11.15
C SER A 59 -0.48 5.57 11.27
N ILE A 60 0.44 5.15 10.40
CA ILE A 60 0.91 3.76 10.32
C ILE A 60 2.35 3.70 10.85
N PRO A 61 2.61 2.93 11.93
CA PRO A 61 3.98 2.66 12.34
C PRO A 61 4.65 1.75 11.30
N VAL A 62 5.81 2.18 10.82
CA VAL A 62 6.66 1.41 9.91
C VAL A 62 7.97 1.09 10.61
N TYR A 63 8.46 -0.13 10.40
CA TYR A 63 9.73 -0.59 10.91
C TYR A 63 10.76 -0.59 9.79
N SER A 64 11.95 -0.08 10.08
CA SER A 64 13.07 -0.02 9.15
C SER A 64 14.33 -0.55 9.81
N CYS A 65 15.27 -1.04 9.00
CA CYS A 65 16.58 -1.48 9.45
C CYS A 65 17.53 -0.28 9.53
N LYS A 66 18.13 -0.03 10.69
CA LYS A 66 19.30 0.87 10.79
C LYS A 66 20.55 0.00 10.98
N CYS A 67 21.22 -0.30 9.89
CA CYS A 67 22.41 -1.14 9.93
C CYS A 67 23.66 -0.26 9.83
N THR A 68 24.60 -0.44 10.74
CA THR A 68 25.95 0.11 10.62
C THR A 68 26.80 -0.88 9.85
N SER A 69 27.44 -0.44 8.77
CA SER A 69 28.55 -1.19 8.18
C SER A 69 29.69 -1.27 9.19
N LEU A 70 30.42 -2.39 9.21
CA LEU A 70 31.72 -2.44 9.89
C LEU A 70 32.64 -1.35 9.29
N PRO A 71 33.51 -0.73 10.11
CA PRO A 71 34.48 0.25 9.63
C PRO A 71 35.46 -0.34 8.61
#